data_AF-A0A4S9FDU5-F1
#
_entry.id   AF-A0A4S9FDU5-F1
#
_cell.length_a   1.000
_cell.length_b   1.000
_cell.length_c   1.000
_cell.angle_alpha   90.00
_cell.angle_beta   90.00
_cell.angle_gamma   90.00
#
_symmetry.space_group_name_H-M   'P 1'
#
loop_
_entity.id
_entity.type
_entity.pdbx_description
1 polymer ?
#
loop_
_entity_poly.entity_id
_entity_poly.type
_entity_poly.pdbx_seq_one_letter_code
_entity_poly.pdbx_strand_id
1 'polypeptide(L)'
;MESTRKSGIEALPNELLYDILQSFTTKHVLTFAPVSRRFHAISVRILQNRLTAAATLLDHVLMLELYPPSARLTAGKLFCTSLGTSGLDDKSIERLSDSEKIGHLGKAVYSRFRPQHQEILRRPSLKHPCGDVPGSRTHPSSADPMIHKYNAESNLVSQEVSLDAGELFTQLIATLMLVKPGPRPDTILTAVEVCEGTIRVWGDWLAKQAKTETTASFSGQADDSTVLWVNTADHAVGVKFRVRERKWKRDNPVLFYSEEEVAVSYTVDLEEVVVRTSHLLFMVEESLREQYDPLSRQLFLRPV
;
A
#
# COMPACT_ATOMS: atom_id res chain seq x y z
N MET A 1 31.64 -44.26 -22.61
CA MET A 1 30.64 -43.23 -22.27
C MET A 1 31.20 -42.42 -21.11
N GLU A 2 31.85 -41.30 -21.42
CA GLU A 2 32.51 -40.46 -20.44
C GLU A 2 31.49 -39.80 -19.51
N SER A 3 31.54 -40.19 -18.24
CA SER A 3 30.90 -39.44 -17.16
C SER A 3 31.57 -38.07 -17.10
N THR A 4 30.86 -37.04 -17.57
CA THR A 4 31.26 -35.64 -17.40
C THR A 4 31.43 -35.37 -15.91
N ARG A 5 32.68 -35.36 -15.43
CA ARG A 5 33.02 -35.00 -14.05
C ARG A 5 32.56 -33.56 -13.80
N LYS A 6 31.39 -33.41 -13.19
CA LYS A 6 30.93 -32.12 -12.65
C LYS A 6 32.03 -31.59 -11.74
N SER A 7 32.58 -30.44 -12.07
CA SER A 7 33.71 -29.83 -11.36
C SER A 7 33.33 -28.39 -11.00
N GLY A 8 33.83 -27.88 -9.87
CA GLY A 8 33.48 -26.55 -9.39
C GLY A 8 32.03 -26.43 -8.90
N ILE A 9 31.35 -25.32 -9.22
CA ILE A 9 30.02 -24.98 -8.69
C ILE A 9 28.91 -25.96 -9.12
N GLU A 10 29.11 -26.69 -10.22
CA GLU A 10 28.16 -27.71 -10.69
C GLU A 10 28.19 -29.00 -9.87
N ALA A 11 29.27 -29.25 -9.12
CA ALA A 11 29.39 -30.39 -8.21
C ALA A 11 28.77 -30.11 -6.83
N LEU A 12 28.50 -28.83 -6.53
CA LEU A 12 27.95 -28.41 -5.24
C LEU A 12 26.54 -28.98 -5.05
N PRO A 13 26.12 -29.44 -3.86
CA PRO A 13 24.73 -29.76 -3.53
C PRO A 13 23.79 -28.54 -3.68
N ASN A 14 22.49 -28.77 -3.87
CA ASN A 14 21.51 -27.69 -4.07
C ASN A 14 21.34 -26.83 -2.82
N GLU A 15 21.51 -27.43 -1.64
CA GLU A 15 21.39 -26.80 -0.33
C GLU A 15 22.48 -25.74 -0.16
N LEU A 16 23.74 -26.09 -0.45
CA LEU A 16 24.85 -25.14 -0.37
C LEU A 16 24.72 -24.03 -1.40
N LEU A 17 24.23 -24.34 -2.60
CA LEU A 17 24.00 -23.33 -3.63
C LEU A 17 22.87 -22.37 -3.23
N TYR A 18 21.81 -22.88 -2.60
CA TYR A 18 20.72 -22.09 -2.05
C TYR A 18 21.22 -21.17 -0.93
N ASP A 19 22.00 -21.68 0.03
CA ASP A 19 22.55 -20.88 1.13
C ASP A 19 23.48 -19.76 0.65
N ILE A 20 24.35 -20.07 -0.32
CA ILE A 20 25.22 -19.06 -0.95
C ILE A 20 24.36 -17.97 -1.61
N LEU A 21 23.39 -18.35 -2.44
CA LEU A 21 22.56 -17.39 -3.17
C LEU A 21 21.63 -16.58 -2.26
N GLN A 22 21.18 -17.15 -1.14
CA GLN A 22 20.33 -16.48 -0.15
C GLN A 22 21.06 -15.29 0.52
N SER A 23 22.39 -15.25 0.51
CA SER A 23 23.15 -14.12 1.06
C SER A 23 23.15 -12.86 0.19
N PHE A 24 22.83 -12.98 -1.10
CA PHE A 24 22.84 -11.86 -2.05
C PHE A 24 21.51 -11.11 -2.08
N THR A 25 21.51 -9.83 -2.47
CA THR A 25 20.25 -9.06 -2.65
C THR A 25 19.37 -9.67 -3.74
N THR A 26 18.06 -9.40 -3.72
CA THR A 26 17.14 -9.99 -4.71
C THR A 26 17.52 -9.59 -6.13
N LYS A 27 18.00 -8.36 -6.34
CA LYS A 27 18.51 -7.90 -7.63
C LYS A 27 19.64 -8.81 -8.14
N HIS A 28 20.60 -9.17 -7.31
CA HIS A 28 21.71 -10.06 -7.70
C HIS A 28 21.25 -11.50 -7.93
N VAL A 29 20.36 -12.02 -7.08
CA VAL A 29 19.78 -13.37 -7.26
C VAL A 29 19.07 -13.51 -8.60
N LEU A 30 18.36 -12.48 -9.04
CA LEU A 30 17.69 -12.44 -10.34
C LEU A 30 18.66 -12.43 -11.52
N THR A 31 19.86 -11.84 -11.38
CA THR A 31 20.88 -11.88 -12.45
C THR A 31 21.48 -13.26 -12.66
N PHE A 32 21.41 -14.16 -11.66
CA PHE A 32 21.87 -15.54 -11.79
C PHE A 32 20.83 -16.47 -12.42
N ALA A 33 19.55 -16.10 -12.39
CA ALA A 33 18.46 -16.91 -12.94
C ALA A 33 18.67 -17.36 -14.41
N PRO A 34 19.15 -16.51 -15.35
CA PRO A 34 19.33 -16.94 -16.74
C PRO A 34 20.57 -17.83 -16.98
N VAL A 35 21.45 -18.03 -15.99
CA VAL A 35 22.73 -18.72 -16.19
C VAL A 35 22.55 -20.22 -16.46
N SER A 36 21.65 -20.88 -15.72
CA SER A 36 21.31 -22.29 -15.94
C SER A 36 19.95 -22.63 -15.36
N ARG A 37 19.36 -23.77 -15.77
CA ARG A 37 18.10 -24.28 -15.19
C ARG A 37 18.18 -24.49 -13.67
N ARG A 38 19.36 -24.89 -13.18
CA ARG A 38 19.60 -25.12 -11.75
C ARG A 38 19.59 -23.81 -10.96
N PHE A 39 20.32 -22.81 -11.46
CA PHE A 39 20.30 -21.45 -10.90
C PHE A 39 18.90 -20.84 -10.96
N HIS A 40 18.21 -20.99 -12.10
CA HIS A 40 16.82 -20.56 -12.25
C HIS A 40 15.91 -21.13 -11.17
N ALA A 41 15.88 -22.46 -10.99
CA ALA A 41 15.02 -23.11 -10.00
C ALA A 41 15.31 -22.63 -8.56
N ILE A 42 16.60 -22.47 -8.21
CA ILE A 42 17.00 -21.97 -6.89
C ILE A 42 16.65 -20.50 -6.72
N SER A 43 16.90 -19.65 -7.72
CA SER A 43 16.54 -18.23 -7.71
C SER A 43 15.03 -18.02 -7.57
N VAL A 44 14.21 -18.81 -8.26
CA VAL A 44 12.74 -18.79 -8.11
C VAL A 44 12.33 -19.12 -6.69
N ARG A 45 12.92 -20.16 -6.08
CA ARG A 45 12.62 -20.57 -4.71
C ARG A 45 13.02 -19.49 -3.70
N ILE A 46 14.21 -18.90 -3.86
CA ILE A 46 14.66 -17.79 -3.01
C ILE A 46 13.71 -16.59 -3.16
N LEU A 47 13.34 -16.24 -4.38
CA LEU A 47 12.43 -15.13 -4.66
C LEU A 47 11.06 -15.36 -4.02
N GLN A 48 10.48 -16.55 -4.17
CA GLN A 48 9.20 -16.90 -3.55
C GLN A 48 9.25 -16.78 -2.03
N ASN A 49 10.30 -17.32 -1.39
CA ASN A 49 10.50 -17.23 0.05
C ASN A 49 10.59 -15.76 0.52
N ARG A 50 11.34 -14.94 -0.22
CA ARG A 50 11.50 -13.52 0.09
C ARG A 50 10.23 -12.72 -0.11
N LEU A 51 9.49 -12.96 -1.20
CA LEU A 51 8.19 -12.32 -1.44
C LEU A 51 7.19 -12.69 -0.36
N THR A 52 7.18 -13.96 0.07
CA THR A 52 6.31 -14.42 1.16
C THR A 52 6.66 -13.73 2.48
N ALA A 53 7.95 -13.59 2.81
CA ALA A 53 8.40 -12.87 4.00
C ALA A 53 8.07 -11.36 3.94
N ALA A 54 8.24 -10.73 2.77
CA ALA A 54 7.90 -9.32 2.57
C ALA A 54 6.39 -9.06 2.65
N ALA A 55 5.57 -9.96 2.10
CA ALA A 55 4.11 -9.89 2.15
C ALA A 55 3.54 -9.88 3.58
N THR A 56 4.23 -10.53 4.53
CA THR A 56 3.82 -10.55 5.94
C THR A 56 4.24 -9.32 6.72
N LEU A 57 5.05 -8.41 6.14
CA LEU A 57 5.54 -7.19 6.78
C LEU A 57 6.18 -7.41 8.17
N LEU A 58 6.74 -8.59 8.46
CA LEU A 58 7.28 -9.05 9.76
C LEU A 58 7.28 -8.02 10.92
N ASP A 59 8.21 -7.05 10.89
CA ASP A 59 8.40 -6.01 11.92
C ASP A 59 8.05 -4.60 11.43
N HIS A 60 7.49 -4.47 10.24
CA HIS A 60 7.21 -3.21 9.57
C HIS A 60 5.71 -2.92 9.54
N VAL A 61 5.38 -1.64 9.48
CA VAL A 61 4.02 -1.14 9.37
C VAL A 61 3.94 -0.23 8.16
N LEU A 62 2.94 -0.44 7.31
CA LEU A 62 2.64 0.46 6.21
C LEU A 62 1.77 1.62 6.71
N MET A 63 2.18 2.85 6.37
CA MET A 63 1.49 4.07 6.74
C MET A 63 1.11 4.84 5.47
N LEU A 64 -0.19 5.06 5.28
CA LEU A 64 -0.77 5.78 4.14
C LEU A 64 -1.17 7.19 4.58
N GLU A 65 -0.81 8.18 3.78
CA GLU A 65 -1.41 9.51 3.78
C GLU A 65 -2.14 9.69 2.43
N LEU A 66 -3.42 10.04 2.48
CA LEU A 66 -4.23 10.25 1.29
C LEU A 66 -5.10 11.50 1.46
N TYR A 67 -4.83 12.55 0.68
CA TYR A 67 -5.49 13.84 0.88
C TYR A 67 -5.55 14.67 -0.42
N PRO A 68 -6.55 15.55 -0.59
CA PRO A 68 -6.50 16.54 -1.65
C PRO A 68 -5.37 17.54 -1.38
N PRO A 69 -4.71 18.11 -2.40
CA PRO A 69 -3.57 19.03 -2.22
C PRO A 69 -3.79 20.16 -1.21
N SER A 70 -5.02 20.66 -1.10
CA SER A 70 -5.41 21.72 -0.16
C SER A 70 -5.34 21.33 1.32
N ALA A 71 -5.32 20.03 1.62
CA ALA A 71 -5.49 19.50 2.97
C ALA A 71 -4.24 18.79 3.51
N ARG A 72 -3.07 19.09 2.95
CA ARG A 72 -1.77 18.52 3.35
C ARG A 72 -1.47 18.65 4.85
N LEU A 73 -1.87 19.76 5.47
CA LEU A 73 -1.58 20.04 6.88
C LEU A 73 -2.57 19.38 7.85
N THR A 74 -3.74 18.99 7.36
CA THR A 74 -4.83 18.39 8.16
C THR A 74 -5.02 16.90 7.87
N ALA A 75 -4.22 16.36 6.94
CA ALA A 75 -4.26 14.96 6.57
C ALA A 75 -3.84 14.05 7.73
N GLY A 76 -4.73 13.12 8.07
CA GLY A 76 -4.44 12.07 9.05
C GLY A 76 -3.60 10.96 8.42
N LYS A 77 -2.74 10.34 9.24
CA LYS A 77 -2.01 9.12 8.87
C LYS A 77 -2.88 7.91 9.12
N LEU A 78 -2.92 6.99 8.16
CA LEU A 78 -3.64 5.73 8.24
C LEU A 78 -2.65 4.57 8.32
N PHE A 79 -2.81 3.70 9.32
CA PHE A 79 -2.00 2.51 9.48
C PHE A 79 -2.66 1.34 8.75
N CYS A 80 -1.87 0.59 7.99
CA CYS A 80 -2.38 -0.45 7.11
C CYS A 80 -2.12 -1.83 7.71
N THR A 81 -3.18 -2.63 7.89
CA THR A 81 -3.10 -4.01 8.39
C THR A 81 -3.08 -5.00 7.23
N SER A 82 -2.25 -6.05 7.27
CA SER A 82 -2.15 -7.01 6.15
C SER A 82 -3.42 -7.85 6.01
N LEU A 83 -3.96 -7.92 4.80
CA LEU A 83 -5.05 -8.81 4.39
C LEU A 83 -4.54 -10.07 3.66
N GLY A 84 -3.22 -10.21 3.54
CA GLY A 84 -2.56 -11.29 2.83
C GLY A 84 -2.31 -10.99 1.35
N THR A 85 -1.69 -11.96 0.69
CA THR A 85 -1.27 -11.86 -0.71
C THR A 85 -1.77 -13.07 -1.47
N SER A 86 -2.50 -12.84 -2.55
CA SER A 86 -2.99 -13.88 -3.46
C SER A 86 -1.92 -14.22 -4.51
N GLY A 87 -1.78 -15.50 -4.85
CA GLY A 87 -0.91 -15.95 -5.95
C GLY A 87 0.55 -16.23 -5.57
N LEU A 88 0.89 -16.23 -4.27
CA LEU A 88 2.18 -16.70 -3.73
C LEU A 88 2.12 -18.14 -3.20
N ASP A 89 0.96 -18.79 -3.24
CA ASP A 89 0.80 -20.16 -2.78
C ASP A 89 1.48 -21.16 -3.72
N ASP A 90 2.09 -22.21 -3.15
CA ASP A 90 2.83 -23.24 -3.90
C ASP A 90 1.99 -23.83 -5.05
N LYS A 91 0.69 -24.05 -4.80
CA LYS A 91 -0.24 -24.60 -5.79
C LYS A 91 -0.43 -23.70 -7.01
N SER A 92 -0.45 -22.38 -6.81
CA SER A 92 -0.55 -21.42 -7.92
C SER A 92 0.74 -21.35 -8.72
N ILE A 93 1.89 -21.46 -8.05
CA ILE A 93 3.21 -21.36 -8.68
C ILE A 93 3.58 -22.64 -9.43
N GLU A 94 3.21 -23.82 -8.92
CA GLU A 94 3.44 -25.11 -9.57
C GLU A 94 2.71 -25.25 -10.91
N ARG A 95 1.56 -24.56 -11.07
CA ARG A 95 0.79 -24.56 -12.32
C ARG A 95 1.44 -23.75 -13.45
N LEU A 96 2.38 -22.86 -13.11
CA LEU A 96 3.05 -22.00 -14.09
C LEU A 96 4.22 -22.74 -14.74
N SER A 97 4.47 -22.44 -16.01
CA SER A 97 5.69 -22.91 -16.66
C SER A 97 6.93 -22.26 -16.02
N ASP A 98 8.08 -22.94 -16.07
CA ASP A 98 9.30 -22.40 -15.47
C ASP A 98 9.66 -21.01 -16.00
N SER A 99 9.40 -20.74 -17.29
CA SER A 99 9.66 -19.43 -17.89
C SER A 99 8.75 -18.32 -17.37
N GLU A 100 7.55 -18.65 -16.90
CA GLU A 100 6.55 -17.69 -16.43
C GLU A 100 6.68 -17.39 -14.94
N LYS A 101 7.27 -18.29 -14.15
CA LYS A 101 7.35 -18.17 -12.69
C LYS A 101 7.98 -16.85 -12.23
N ILE A 102 9.12 -16.46 -12.82
CA ILE A 102 9.78 -15.19 -12.46
C ILE A 102 8.92 -13.98 -12.86
N GLY A 103 8.32 -14.03 -14.05
CA GLY A 103 7.45 -12.94 -14.53
C GLY A 103 6.20 -12.77 -13.66
N HIS A 104 5.56 -13.88 -13.29
CA HIS A 104 4.40 -13.91 -12.40
C HIS A 104 4.75 -13.35 -11.02
N LEU A 105 5.80 -13.89 -10.37
CA LEU A 105 6.27 -13.43 -9.06
C LEU A 105 6.71 -11.96 -9.07
N GLY A 106 7.23 -11.48 -10.21
CA GLY A 106 7.69 -10.11 -10.38
C GLY A 106 6.58 -9.09 -10.66
N LYS A 107 5.54 -9.43 -11.41
CA LYS A 107 4.58 -8.45 -11.95
C LYS A 107 3.12 -8.69 -11.58
N ALA A 108 2.71 -9.94 -11.34
CA ALA A 108 1.30 -10.31 -11.21
C ALA A 108 0.81 -10.40 -9.77
N VAL A 109 1.72 -10.34 -8.79
CA VAL A 109 1.38 -10.56 -7.38
C VAL A 109 1.29 -9.23 -6.62
N TYR A 110 0.15 -9.03 -5.97
CA TYR A 110 -0.14 -7.87 -5.13
C TYR A 110 -0.44 -8.29 -3.69
N SER A 111 0.19 -7.61 -2.75
CA SER A 111 -0.10 -7.65 -1.32
C SER A 111 -1.18 -6.63 -1.00
N ARG A 112 -2.15 -7.02 -0.18
CA ARG A 112 -3.31 -6.19 0.15
C ARG A 112 -3.26 -5.79 1.61
N PHE A 113 -3.60 -4.54 1.88
CA PHE A 113 -3.59 -3.99 3.23
C PHE A 113 -4.85 -3.17 3.48
N ARG A 114 -5.38 -3.19 4.70
CA ARG A 114 -6.55 -2.40 5.08
C ARG A 114 -6.13 -1.14 5.85
N PRO A 115 -6.42 0.07 5.34
CA PRO A 115 -6.19 1.32 6.07
C PRO A 115 -7.10 1.41 7.30
N GLN A 116 -6.52 1.75 8.45
CA GLN A 116 -7.21 1.92 9.71
C GLN A 116 -6.64 3.13 10.46
N HIS A 117 -7.47 3.79 11.27
CA HIS A 117 -7.02 4.83 12.19
C HIS A 117 -6.19 4.29 13.36
N GLN A 118 -6.08 2.96 13.51
CA GLN A 118 -5.47 2.35 14.67
C GLN A 118 -4.01 2.79 14.81
N GLU A 119 -3.80 3.72 15.73
CA GLU A 119 -2.49 4.15 16.21
C GLU A 119 -1.86 2.97 16.95
N ILE A 120 -1.23 2.02 16.23
CA ILE A 120 -0.44 0.94 16.87
C ILE A 120 0.64 1.56 17.78
N LEU A 121 1.00 2.82 17.56
CA LEU A 121 2.05 3.54 18.27
C LEU A 121 1.55 4.42 19.43
N ARG A 122 0.31 4.92 19.41
CA ARG A 122 -0.16 5.79 20.51
C ARG A 122 -0.80 4.98 21.61
N ARG A 123 -0.45 5.33 22.84
CA ARG A 123 -1.21 4.90 24.02
C ARG A 123 -2.65 5.42 23.89
N PRO A 124 -3.67 4.67 24.33
CA PRO A 124 -4.98 5.25 24.55
C PRO A 124 -4.81 6.50 25.42
N SER A 125 -5.27 7.66 24.93
CA SER A 125 -5.21 8.91 25.66
C SER A 125 -5.76 8.68 27.07
N LEU A 126 -4.88 8.73 28.07
CA LEU A 126 -5.28 8.66 29.47
C LEU A 126 -6.18 9.85 29.70
N LYS A 127 -7.49 9.61 29.83
CA LYS A 127 -8.45 10.65 30.18
C LYS A 127 -7.95 11.32 31.45
N HIS A 128 -7.56 12.59 31.33
CA HIS A 128 -7.10 13.36 32.47
C HIS A 128 -8.25 13.43 33.49
N PRO A 129 -8.01 13.21 34.80
CA PRO A 129 -9.07 13.13 35.81
C PRO A 129 -9.83 14.44 36.00
N CYS A 130 -9.19 15.59 35.75
CA CYS A 130 -9.90 16.86 35.59
C CYS A 130 -10.49 16.89 34.19
N GLY A 131 -11.83 16.78 34.11
CA GLY A 131 -12.59 16.61 32.87
C GLY A 131 -12.23 17.56 31.73
N ASP A 132 -12.60 17.12 30.54
CA ASP A 132 -12.29 17.79 29.28
C ASP A 132 -13.08 19.10 29.16
N VAL A 133 -12.39 20.23 28.97
CA VAL A 133 -13.04 21.55 28.87
C VAL A 133 -13.53 21.76 27.43
N PRO A 134 -14.83 21.99 27.18
CA PRO A 134 -15.34 22.32 25.86
C PRO A 134 -14.57 23.49 25.25
N GLY A 135 -14.01 23.31 24.05
CA GLY A 135 -13.17 24.31 23.38
C GLY A 135 -11.66 24.22 23.66
N SER A 136 -11.21 23.32 24.55
CA SER A 136 -9.78 23.03 24.70
C SER A 136 -9.27 22.14 23.56
N ARG A 137 -7.97 22.21 23.24
CA ARG A 137 -7.34 21.39 22.19
C ARG A 137 -7.42 19.88 22.43
N THR A 138 -7.67 19.46 23.67
CA THR A 138 -7.86 18.04 24.04
C THR A 138 -9.30 17.59 23.93
N HIS A 139 -10.25 18.53 23.83
CA HIS A 139 -11.67 18.23 23.78
C HIS A 139 -12.06 17.57 22.45
N PRO A 140 -12.85 16.49 22.44
CA PRO A 140 -13.21 15.77 21.22
C PRO A 140 -13.97 16.64 20.21
N SER A 141 -14.64 17.72 20.66
CA SER A 141 -15.29 18.70 19.76
C SER A 141 -14.33 19.72 19.14
N SER A 142 -13.09 19.80 19.63
CA SER A 142 -12.03 20.71 19.14
C SER A 142 -10.98 19.97 18.31
N ALA A 143 -11.12 18.65 18.15
CA ALA A 143 -10.33 17.92 17.17
C ALA A 143 -10.63 18.53 15.80
N ASP A 144 -9.60 19.02 15.11
CA ASP A 144 -9.72 19.54 13.75
C ASP A 144 -10.52 18.54 12.89
N PRO A 145 -11.32 19.01 11.93
CA PRO A 145 -12.11 18.15 11.07
C PRO A 145 -11.16 17.25 10.28
N MET A 146 -10.93 16.05 10.82
CA MET A 146 -10.05 15.07 10.24
C MET A 146 -10.66 14.66 8.89
N ILE A 147 -9.88 14.76 7.82
CA ILE A 147 -10.30 14.40 6.45
C ILE A 147 -10.87 12.98 6.44
N HIS A 148 -10.23 12.12 7.21
CA HIS A 148 -10.60 10.74 7.41
C HIS A 148 -11.55 10.60 8.60
N LYS A 149 -12.72 10.01 8.36
CA LYS A 149 -13.73 9.70 9.38
C LYS A 149 -13.88 8.20 9.47
N TYR A 150 -13.94 7.67 10.69
CA TYR A 150 -14.26 6.26 10.86
C TYR A 150 -15.75 6.04 10.64
N ASN A 151 -16.11 5.14 9.73
CA ASN A 151 -17.48 4.71 9.56
C ASN A 151 -17.74 3.42 10.36
N ALA A 152 -18.59 3.52 11.39
CA ALA A 152 -18.97 2.40 12.23
C ALA A 152 -19.76 1.31 11.48
N GLU A 153 -20.51 1.68 10.44
CA GLU A 153 -21.32 0.71 9.67
C GLU A 153 -20.46 -0.19 8.78
N SER A 154 -19.49 0.39 8.06
CA SER A 154 -18.59 -0.37 7.18
C SER A 154 -17.31 -0.84 7.86
N ASN A 155 -17.00 -0.32 9.06
CA ASN A 155 -15.72 -0.49 9.74
C ASN A 155 -14.52 -0.06 8.86
N LEU A 156 -14.74 0.97 8.04
CA LEU A 156 -13.74 1.53 7.10
C LEU A 156 -13.47 3.00 7.40
N VAL A 157 -12.37 3.48 6.83
CA VAL A 157 -12.02 4.90 6.83
C VAL A 157 -12.69 5.57 5.63
N SER A 158 -13.54 6.56 5.89
CA SER A 158 -14.24 7.34 4.89
C SER A 158 -13.56 8.70 4.69
N GLN A 159 -13.59 9.18 3.45
CA GLN A 159 -13.14 10.51 3.07
C GLN A 159 -14.19 11.15 2.16
N GLU A 160 -14.37 12.47 2.29
CA GLU A 160 -15.19 13.23 1.37
C GLU A 160 -14.36 13.66 0.16
N VAL A 161 -14.90 13.42 -1.03
CA VAL A 161 -14.29 13.77 -2.32
C VAL A 161 -15.28 14.67 -3.06
N SER A 162 -14.93 15.94 -3.20
CA SER A 162 -15.71 16.94 -3.92
C SER A 162 -15.08 17.28 -5.27
N LEU A 163 -15.93 17.51 -6.26
CA LEU A 163 -15.61 18.01 -7.59
C LEU A 163 -16.33 19.35 -7.77
N ASP A 164 -15.60 20.38 -8.18
CA ASP A 164 -16.19 21.68 -8.47
C ASP A 164 -16.93 21.65 -9.82
N ALA A 165 -17.81 22.63 -10.03
CA ALA A 165 -18.52 22.80 -11.30
C ALA A 165 -17.52 22.97 -12.46
N GLY A 166 -17.67 22.19 -13.53
CA GLY A 166 -16.72 22.22 -14.66
C GLY A 166 -15.49 21.32 -14.51
N GLU A 167 -15.26 20.71 -13.33
CA GLU A 167 -14.11 19.82 -13.11
C GLU A 167 -14.46 18.36 -13.42
N LEU A 168 -13.73 17.76 -14.37
CA LEU A 168 -13.90 16.36 -14.73
C LEU A 168 -13.29 15.39 -13.69
N PHE A 169 -12.29 15.85 -12.93
CA PHE A 169 -11.59 15.05 -11.94
C PHE A 169 -11.03 15.91 -10.82
N THR A 170 -10.83 15.28 -9.66
CA THR A 170 -10.06 15.83 -8.54
C THR A 170 -8.80 14.98 -8.32
N GLN A 171 -7.80 15.56 -7.67
CA GLN A 171 -6.52 14.91 -7.40
C GLN A 171 -6.38 14.62 -5.92
N LEU A 172 -5.96 13.40 -5.60
CA LEU A 172 -5.53 13.02 -4.27
C LEU A 172 -4.03 12.77 -4.30
N ILE A 173 -3.30 13.35 -3.36
CA ILE A 173 -1.91 13.00 -3.10
C ILE A 173 -1.92 11.73 -2.25
N ALA A 174 -1.16 10.73 -2.69
CA ALA A 174 -0.98 9.47 -1.99
C ALA A 174 0.50 9.29 -1.64
N THR A 175 0.78 9.19 -0.35
CA THR A 175 2.12 8.89 0.16
C THR A 175 2.04 7.63 1.02
N LEU A 176 2.85 6.63 0.69
CA LEU A 176 2.92 5.35 1.39
C LEU A 176 4.33 5.17 1.94
N MET A 177 4.44 5.03 3.25
CA MET A 177 5.70 4.82 3.96
C MET A 177 5.73 3.44 4.60
N LEU A 178 6.87 2.77 4.50
CA LEU A 178 7.19 1.55 5.24
C LEU A 178 7.99 1.93 6.48
N VAL A 179 7.38 1.76 7.65
CA VAL A 179 7.91 2.23 8.92
C VAL A 179 8.26 1.03 9.80
N LYS A 180 9.48 0.99 10.34
CA LYS A 180 9.83 0.06 11.41
C LYS A 180 9.73 0.76 12.75
N PRO A 181 8.82 0.38 13.65
CA PRO A 181 8.75 0.96 14.98
C PRO A 181 9.97 0.58 15.82
N GLY A 182 10.33 1.45 16.73
CA GLY A 182 11.43 1.26 17.67
C GLY A 182 11.01 0.57 18.96
N PRO A 183 12.00 0.22 19.80
CA PRO A 183 11.77 -0.48 21.06
C PRO A 183 11.02 0.38 22.09
N ARG A 184 10.97 1.70 21.88
CA ARG A 184 10.19 2.64 22.68
C ARG A 184 8.91 3.01 21.93
N PRO A 185 7.78 3.15 22.64
CA PRO A 185 6.57 3.71 22.05
C PRO A 185 6.90 5.07 21.42
N ASP A 186 6.29 5.35 20.27
CA ASP A 186 6.48 6.57 19.46
C ASP A 186 7.86 6.77 18.82
N THR A 187 8.80 5.83 18.95
CA THR A 187 10.08 5.88 18.22
C THR A 187 9.97 5.11 16.91
N ILE A 188 10.57 5.66 15.84
CA ILE A 188 10.70 5.00 14.54
C ILE A 188 12.17 4.67 14.32
N LEU A 189 12.49 3.41 13.98
CA LEU A 189 13.85 2.99 13.63
C LEU A 189 14.20 3.33 12.20
N THR A 190 13.31 2.99 11.27
CA THR A 190 13.50 3.25 9.83
C THR A 190 12.18 3.66 9.21
N ALA A 191 12.25 4.52 8.20
CA ALA A 191 11.10 4.98 7.43
C ALA A 191 11.51 5.10 5.97
N VAL A 192 11.07 4.14 5.16
CA VAL A 192 11.37 4.10 3.72
C VAL A 192 10.10 4.47 2.97
N GLU A 193 10.21 5.38 2.01
CA GLU A 193 9.10 5.72 1.12
C GLU A 193 8.86 4.58 0.14
N VAL A 194 7.65 4.02 0.16
CA VAL A 194 7.23 3.00 -0.81
C VAL A 194 6.72 3.68 -2.08
N CYS A 195 5.98 4.77 -1.94
CA CYS A 195 5.42 5.51 -3.06
C CYS A 195 5.01 6.92 -2.64
N GLU A 196 5.34 7.91 -3.46
CA GLU A 196 4.73 9.24 -3.45
C GLU A 196 4.17 9.52 -4.85
N GLY A 197 2.93 9.98 -4.92
CA GLY A 197 2.33 10.36 -6.19
C GLY A 197 0.92 10.88 -6.08
N THR A 198 0.23 10.93 -7.21
CA THR A 198 -1.14 11.44 -7.29
C THR A 198 -2.09 10.38 -7.85
N ILE A 199 -3.31 10.35 -7.34
CA ILE A 199 -4.44 9.58 -7.85
C ILE A 199 -5.43 10.57 -8.44
N ARG A 200 -5.85 10.36 -9.68
CA ARG A 200 -6.91 11.16 -10.33
C ARG A 200 -8.23 10.44 -10.16
N VAL A 201 -9.19 11.09 -9.52
CA VAL A 201 -10.53 10.57 -9.29
C VAL A 201 -11.49 11.31 -10.21
N TRP A 202 -12.02 10.60 -11.22
CA TRP A 202 -12.90 11.15 -12.24
C TRP A 202 -14.37 11.13 -11.81
N GLY A 203 -15.13 12.17 -12.16
CA GLY A 203 -16.56 12.29 -11.85
C GLY A 203 -17.38 11.14 -12.42
N ASP A 204 -17.16 10.79 -13.69
CA ASP A 204 -17.85 9.66 -14.33
C ASP A 204 -17.56 8.31 -13.66
N TRP A 205 -16.32 8.13 -13.19
CA TRP A 205 -15.93 6.93 -12.45
C TRP A 205 -16.64 6.87 -11.09
N LEU A 206 -16.71 7.98 -10.35
CA LEU A 206 -17.46 8.07 -9.09
C LEU A 206 -18.95 7.79 -9.31
N ALA A 207 -19.55 8.37 -10.33
CA ALA A 207 -20.96 8.17 -10.67
C ALA A 207 -21.25 6.71 -11.06
N LYS A 208 -20.34 6.06 -11.79
CA LYS A 208 -20.44 4.64 -12.15
C LYS A 208 -20.29 3.73 -10.93
N GLN A 209 -19.31 3.99 -10.09
CA GLN A 209 -19.07 3.20 -8.88
C GLN A 209 -20.17 3.38 -7.84
N ALA A 210 -20.75 4.57 -7.69
CA ALA A 210 -21.87 4.81 -6.78
C ALA A 210 -23.12 3.99 -7.14
N LYS A 211 -23.34 3.72 -8.44
CA LYS A 211 -24.45 2.89 -8.94
C LYS A 211 -24.15 1.38 -8.84
N THR A 212 -22.88 1.03 -8.73
CA THR A 212 -22.45 -0.36 -8.59
C THR A 212 -22.37 -0.65 -7.10
N GLU A 213 -23.28 -1.46 -6.56
CA GLU A 213 -23.17 -1.90 -5.15
C GLU A 213 -21.95 -2.84 -5.03
N THR A 214 -20.77 -2.23 -4.87
CA THR A 214 -19.49 -2.92 -4.95
C THR A 214 -19.24 -3.72 -3.68
N THR A 215 -19.73 -4.95 -3.68
CA THR A 215 -19.27 -6.04 -2.80
C THR A 215 -18.27 -6.95 -3.52
N ALA A 216 -17.65 -6.46 -4.60
CA ALA A 216 -16.71 -7.24 -5.39
C ALA A 216 -15.37 -7.35 -4.65
N SER A 217 -14.93 -8.58 -4.38
CA SER A 217 -13.58 -8.87 -3.91
C SER A 217 -12.55 -8.51 -4.99
N PHE A 218 -11.40 -7.96 -4.58
CA PHE A 218 -10.29 -7.69 -5.51
C PHE A 218 -9.94 -8.96 -6.29
N SER A 219 -9.95 -8.88 -7.63
CA SER A 219 -9.76 -10.04 -8.52
C SER A 219 -8.31 -10.52 -8.61
N GLY A 220 -7.37 -9.84 -7.95
CA GLY A 220 -5.94 -10.14 -8.07
C GLY A 220 -5.31 -9.54 -9.33
N GLN A 221 -6.10 -8.90 -10.20
CA GLN A 221 -5.65 -8.33 -11.46
C GLN A 221 -5.48 -6.82 -11.35
N ALA A 222 -4.49 -6.29 -12.09
CA ALA A 222 -4.25 -4.85 -12.17
C ALA A 222 -5.43 -4.07 -12.78
N ASP A 223 -6.29 -4.75 -13.54
CA ASP A 223 -7.43 -4.17 -14.28
C ASP A 223 -8.74 -4.14 -13.46
N ASP A 224 -8.64 -4.26 -12.14
CA ASP A 224 -9.81 -4.06 -11.28
C ASP A 224 -10.28 -2.61 -11.35
N SER A 225 -11.45 -2.40 -11.97
CA SER A 225 -12.06 -1.09 -12.16
C SER A 225 -12.34 -0.31 -10.87
N THR A 226 -12.31 -0.97 -9.70
CA THR A 226 -12.51 -0.37 -8.37
C THR A 226 -11.23 0.17 -7.75
N VAL A 227 -10.07 -0.19 -8.30
CA VAL A 227 -8.75 0.24 -7.84
C VAL A 227 -8.31 1.44 -8.69
N LEU A 228 -7.98 2.54 -8.01
CA LEU A 228 -7.29 3.66 -8.64
C LEU A 228 -5.81 3.57 -8.32
N TRP A 229 -5.00 3.54 -9.38
CA TRP A 229 -3.56 3.44 -9.28
C TRP A 229 -2.93 4.81 -9.02
N VAL A 230 -1.94 4.85 -8.13
CA VAL A 230 -1.09 6.02 -8.00
C VAL A 230 -0.34 6.19 -9.32
N ASN A 231 -0.33 7.40 -9.86
CA ASN A 231 0.29 7.76 -11.13
C ASN A 231 1.82 7.62 -11.07
N THR A 232 2.26 6.37 -11.04
CA THR A 232 3.62 5.86 -11.08
C THR A 232 3.73 4.99 -12.32
N ALA A 233 4.90 4.92 -12.94
CA ALA A 233 5.08 4.30 -14.26
C ALA A 233 4.72 2.80 -14.32
N ASP A 234 4.57 2.11 -13.18
CA ASP A 234 4.53 0.65 -13.11
C ASP A 234 3.35 0.09 -12.31
N HIS A 235 2.28 0.87 -12.06
CA HIS A 235 1.09 0.40 -11.30
C HIS A 235 1.47 -0.40 -10.04
N ALA A 236 2.48 0.08 -9.31
CA ALA A 236 3.05 -0.63 -8.18
C ALA A 236 2.17 -0.47 -6.93
N VAL A 237 1.48 0.67 -6.81
CA VAL A 237 0.61 0.98 -5.67
C VAL A 237 -0.73 1.48 -6.17
N GLY A 238 -1.81 0.94 -5.60
CA GLY A 238 -3.18 1.36 -5.86
C GLY A 238 -4.01 1.38 -4.59
N VAL A 239 -5.11 2.11 -4.65
CA VAL A 239 -6.09 2.20 -3.54
C VAL A 239 -7.45 1.78 -4.08
N LYS A 240 -8.08 0.85 -3.37
CA LYS A 240 -9.41 0.37 -3.65
C LYS A 240 -10.42 1.21 -2.87
N PHE A 241 -11.35 1.77 -3.62
CA PHE A 241 -12.33 2.73 -3.11
C PHE A 241 -13.73 2.13 -3.22
N ARG A 242 -14.53 2.26 -2.16
CA ARG A 242 -15.98 2.01 -2.19
C ARG A 242 -16.70 3.34 -2.16
N VAL A 243 -17.32 3.70 -3.28
CA VAL A 243 -18.02 4.98 -3.43
C VAL A 243 -19.43 4.86 -2.87
N ARG A 244 -19.82 5.81 -2.01
CA ARG A 244 -21.18 5.96 -1.50
C ARG A 244 -21.72 7.32 -1.92
N GLU A 245 -22.85 7.29 -2.61
CA GLU A 245 -23.50 8.52 -3.06
C GLU A 245 -24.00 9.31 -1.86
N ARG A 246 -23.62 10.59 -1.79
CA ARG A 246 -24.19 11.52 -0.83
C ARG A 246 -25.38 12.21 -1.49
N LYS A 247 -26.59 11.72 -1.23
CA LYS A 247 -27.81 12.47 -1.59
C LYS A 247 -27.85 13.74 -0.75
N TRP A 248 -27.70 14.91 -1.38
CA TRP A 248 -27.90 16.18 -0.69
C TRP A 248 -29.31 16.20 -0.09
N LYS A 249 -29.40 16.29 1.24
CA LYS A 249 -30.66 16.37 1.98
C LYS A 249 -31.15 17.81 2.19
N ARG A 250 -30.54 18.82 1.57
CA ARG A 250 -30.96 20.22 1.68
C ARG A 250 -30.94 20.90 0.32
N ASP A 251 -32.13 21.34 -0.07
CA ASP A 251 -32.47 22.35 -1.06
C ASP A 251 -31.52 22.44 -2.26
N ASN A 252 -31.86 21.74 -3.35
CA ASN A 252 -31.48 22.24 -4.67
C ASN A 252 -32.04 23.67 -4.74
N PRO A 253 -31.22 24.74 -4.81
CA PRO A 253 -31.76 26.04 -5.16
C PRO A 253 -32.48 25.88 -6.49
N VAL A 254 -33.73 26.35 -6.55
CA VAL A 254 -34.70 26.13 -7.64
C VAL A 254 -34.26 26.77 -8.98
N LEU A 255 -33.03 27.31 -9.05
CA LEU A 255 -32.49 28.09 -10.16
C LEU A 255 -31.29 27.42 -10.83
N PHE A 256 -31.37 26.12 -11.11
CA PHE A 256 -30.45 25.53 -12.08
C PHE A 256 -31.04 25.70 -13.48
N TYR A 257 -30.35 26.49 -14.31
CA TYR A 257 -30.47 26.35 -15.77
C TYR A 257 -29.91 24.97 -16.12
N SER A 258 -30.62 24.17 -16.91
CA SER A 258 -30.36 22.74 -17.13
C SER A 258 -29.01 22.41 -17.80
N GLU A 259 -28.17 23.41 -18.06
CA GLU A 259 -26.90 23.30 -18.79
C GLU A 259 -25.66 23.64 -17.93
N GLU A 260 -25.82 24.11 -16.68
CA GLU A 260 -24.68 24.36 -15.79
C GLU A 260 -24.31 23.10 -14.98
N GLU A 261 -23.07 22.62 -15.15
CA GLU A 261 -22.53 21.50 -14.38
C GLU A 261 -22.50 21.83 -12.88
N VAL A 262 -23.11 20.98 -12.05
CA VAL A 262 -23.21 21.19 -10.61
C VAL A 262 -22.05 20.52 -9.90
N ALA A 263 -21.47 21.20 -8.90
CA ALA A 263 -20.47 20.59 -8.02
C ALA A 263 -21.03 19.31 -7.38
N VAL A 264 -20.25 18.23 -7.32
CA VAL A 264 -20.70 16.94 -6.76
C VAL A 264 -19.76 16.52 -5.65
N SER A 265 -20.32 16.07 -4.52
CA SER A 265 -19.57 15.48 -3.42
C SER A 265 -19.97 14.02 -3.18
N TYR A 266 -18.99 13.14 -3.11
CA TYR A 266 -19.13 11.73 -2.80
C TYR A 266 -18.44 11.40 -1.48
N THR A 267 -19.01 10.46 -0.73
CA THR A 267 -18.30 9.85 0.41
C THR A 267 -17.66 8.57 -0.08
N VAL A 268 -16.35 8.43 0.09
CA VAL A 268 -15.61 7.27 -0.39
C VAL A 268 -14.94 6.56 0.78
N ASP A 269 -15.16 5.25 0.87
CA ASP A 269 -14.51 4.39 1.85
C ASP A 269 -13.23 3.79 1.26
N LEU A 270 -12.17 3.82 2.06
CA LEU A 270 -10.89 3.21 1.76
C LEU A 270 -10.95 1.74 2.18
N GLU A 271 -11.16 0.84 1.22
CA GLU A 271 -11.26 -0.60 1.51
C GLU A 271 -9.89 -1.23 1.70
N GLU A 272 -9.01 -1.04 0.71
CA GLU A 272 -7.75 -1.73 0.60
C GLU A 272 -6.70 -0.85 -0.09
N VAL A 273 -5.45 -0.99 0.31
CA VAL A 273 -4.26 -0.53 -0.41
C VAL A 273 -3.61 -1.77 -0.99
N VAL A 274 -3.38 -1.75 -2.30
CA VAL A 274 -2.71 -2.83 -3.01
C VAL A 274 -1.30 -2.38 -3.36
N VAL A 275 -0.31 -3.19 -3.01
CA VAL A 275 1.10 -2.94 -3.30
C VAL A 275 1.66 -4.16 -4.00
N ARG A 276 2.33 -3.96 -5.13
CA ARG A 276 3.01 -5.04 -5.83
C ARG A 276 4.05 -5.65 -4.90
N THR A 277 4.00 -6.96 -4.69
CA THR A 277 4.82 -7.61 -3.66
C THR A 277 6.31 -7.55 -3.98
N SER A 278 6.69 -7.57 -5.26
CA SER A 278 8.08 -7.37 -5.68
C SER A 278 8.60 -5.97 -5.34
N HIS A 279 7.78 -4.94 -5.52
CA HIS A 279 8.10 -3.57 -5.10
C HIS A 279 8.27 -3.48 -3.58
N LEU A 280 7.31 -4.06 -2.84
CA LEU A 280 7.36 -4.12 -1.38
C LEU A 280 8.63 -4.82 -0.87
N LEU A 281 9.04 -5.93 -1.50
CA LEU A 281 10.27 -6.65 -1.18
C LEU A 281 11.51 -5.75 -1.30
N PHE A 282 11.62 -4.96 -2.37
CA PHE A 282 12.75 -4.05 -2.53
C PHE A 282 12.77 -2.97 -1.44
N MET A 283 11.60 -2.45 -1.02
CA MET A 283 11.49 -1.47 0.05
C MET A 283 11.85 -2.07 1.42
N VAL A 284 11.49 -3.33 1.68
CA VAL A 284 11.91 -4.06 2.88
C VAL A 284 13.43 -4.28 2.89
N GLU A 285 14.03 -4.69 1.76
CA GLU A 285 15.49 -4.83 1.64
C GLU A 285 16.21 -3.49 1.83
N GLU A 286 15.63 -2.38 1.36
CA GLU A 286 16.14 -1.03 1.62
C GLU A 286 16.05 -0.63 3.08
N SER A 287 14.91 -0.87 3.73
CA SER A 287 14.73 -0.60 5.15
C SER A 287 15.70 -1.39 6.03
N LEU A 288 15.98 -2.65 5.69
CA LEU A 288 16.99 -3.45 6.38
C LEU A 288 18.40 -2.88 6.18
N ARG A 289 18.73 -2.41 4.97
CA ARG A 289 20.03 -1.76 4.72
C ARG A 289 20.20 -0.48 5.55
N GLU A 290 19.17 0.37 5.62
CA GLU A 290 19.20 1.58 6.46
C GLU A 290 19.38 1.25 7.95
N GLN A 291 18.81 0.13 8.42
CA GLN A 291 18.96 -0.29 9.81
C GLN A 291 20.41 -0.69 10.15
N TYR A 292 21.12 -1.33 9.22
CA TYR A 292 22.50 -1.80 9.44
C TYR A 292 23.57 -0.77 9.04
N ASP A 293 23.23 0.24 8.23
CA ASP A 293 24.11 1.36 7.86
C ASP A 293 23.51 2.72 8.29
N PRO A 294 23.55 3.04 9.61
CA PRO A 294 22.88 4.20 10.18
C PRO A 294 23.54 5.55 9.79
N LEU A 295 24.70 5.54 9.16
CA LEU A 295 25.46 6.75 8.79
C LEU A 295 24.93 7.44 7.52
N SER A 296 24.05 6.77 6.77
CA SER A 296 23.59 7.23 5.46
C SER A 296 22.47 8.29 5.50
N ARG A 297 21.75 8.46 6.62
CA ARG A 297 20.60 9.40 6.73
C ARG A 297 20.42 10.13 8.07
N GLN A 298 21.48 10.37 8.85
CA GLN A 298 21.42 11.29 10.01
C GLN A 298 20.99 12.75 9.67
N LEU A 299 20.61 13.05 8.42
CA LEU A 299 20.23 14.40 7.97
C LEU A 299 18.74 14.57 7.58
N PHE A 300 17.88 13.54 7.72
CA PHE A 300 16.46 13.68 7.33
C PHE A 300 15.46 13.20 8.39
N LEU A 301 15.69 13.57 9.65
CA LEU A 301 14.54 13.91 10.50
C LEU A 301 14.33 15.40 10.34
N ARG A 302 13.56 15.80 9.32
CA ARG A 302 13.03 17.17 9.27
C ARG A 302 12.12 17.30 10.50
N PRO A 303 12.43 18.18 11.46
CA PRO A 303 11.44 18.57 12.45
C PRO A 303 10.32 19.30 11.70
N VAL A 304 9.08 18.91 11.98
CA VAL A 304 7.89 19.73 11.70
C VAL A 304 7.92 20.96 12.59
#